data_AF-A0A7Y7AF22-F1
#
_entry.id   AF-A0A7Y7AF22-F1
#
_cell.length_a   1.000
_cell.length_b   1.000
_cell.length_c   1.000
_cell.angle_alpha   90.00
_cell.angle_beta   90.00
_cell.angle_gamma   90.00
#
_symmetry.space_group_name_H-M   'P 1'
#
loop_
_entity.id
_entity.type
_entity.pdbx_description
1 polymer ?
#
loop_
_entity_poly.entity_id
_entity_poly.type
_entity_poly.pdbx_seq_one_letter_code
_entity_poly.pdbx_strand_id
1 'polypeptide(L)'
;KTFNDILSIRGLSNEGIVKSADRITTIKTRVIGNNQHLLRIDEEVLSDISAEEEQEFIERVRSLMDTNVDAIILEDYNKGLLTPKVIESIISLANERQIPVTVDPKKDNFFAYKNVTLFKPNLKELKEGVGRSTLDVTDRNAFEEAVHELEAQLDNQITLVTLSEHGVFVKRDQGKHYIPAHIRNIADVSGAGDTVIAVATLCLAAGLEIEHIADIANLSGGLVCEVSGVVPIEANLLRKEIAKLQLA
;
A
#
# COMPACT_ATOMS: atom_id res chain seq x y z
N LYS A 1 -0.04 20.18 -16.02
CA LYS A 1 0.73 20.44 -14.78
C LYS A 1 1.76 19.33 -14.67
N THR A 2 3.02 19.65 -14.44
CA THR A 2 4.03 18.62 -14.19
C THR A 2 3.82 18.03 -12.79
N PHE A 3 4.31 16.82 -12.53
CA PHE A 3 4.18 16.17 -11.22
C PHE A 3 4.79 17.02 -10.09
N ASN A 4 5.93 17.68 -10.34
CA ASN A 4 6.57 18.60 -9.39
C ASN A 4 5.67 19.81 -9.04
N ASP A 5 4.95 20.36 -10.01
CA ASP A 5 4.02 21.48 -9.74
C ASP A 5 2.91 21.04 -8.79
N ILE A 6 2.43 19.80 -8.94
CA ILE A 6 1.37 19.25 -8.08
C ILE A 6 1.87 19.08 -6.65
N LEU A 7 3.09 18.54 -6.46
CA LEU A 7 3.69 18.40 -5.13
C LEU A 7 3.87 19.76 -4.46
N SER A 8 4.40 20.75 -5.18
CA SER A 8 4.60 22.10 -4.66
C SER A 8 3.28 22.77 -4.25
N ILE A 9 2.23 22.68 -5.10
CA ILE A 9 0.90 23.20 -4.77
C ILE A 9 0.31 22.54 -3.52
N ARG A 10 0.65 21.27 -3.26
CA ARG A 10 0.18 20.50 -2.10
C ARG A 10 1.10 20.61 -0.88
N GLY A 11 2.20 21.37 -0.97
CA GLY A 11 3.17 21.49 0.13
C GLY A 11 3.91 20.17 0.43
N LEU A 12 4.05 19.28 -0.56
CA LEU A 12 4.75 18.01 -0.42
C LEU A 12 6.21 18.14 -0.88
N SER A 13 7.12 17.45 -0.19
CA SER A 13 8.54 17.41 -0.56
C SER A 13 8.75 16.68 -1.88
N ASN A 14 9.71 17.16 -2.68
CA ASN A 14 10.18 16.52 -3.90
C ASN A 14 11.64 16.02 -3.79
N GLU A 15 12.21 16.03 -2.59
CA GLU A 15 13.61 15.68 -2.35
C GLU A 15 13.92 14.22 -2.72
N GLY A 16 12.95 13.32 -2.62
CA GLY A 16 13.09 11.91 -3.00
C GLY A 16 13.01 11.63 -4.50
N ILE A 17 12.75 12.62 -5.35
CA ILE A 17 12.59 12.39 -6.79
C ILE A 17 13.95 12.24 -7.47
N VAL A 18 14.15 11.09 -8.11
CA VAL A 18 15.21 10.83 -9.09
C VAL A 18 14.60 10.95 -10.49
N LYS A 19 15.30 11.66 -11.38
CA LYS A 19 14.82 11.92 -12.75
C LYS A 19 15.52 11.00 -13.73
N SER A 20 14.75 10.37 -14.59
CA SER A 20 15.26 9.58 -15.70
C SER A 20 15.26 10.40 -16.99
N ALA A 21 16.30 10.23 -17.82
CA ALA A 21 16.32 10.75 -19.18
C ALA A 21 15.62 9.79 -20.17
N ASP A 22 15.54 8.50 -19.83
CA ASP A 22 15.13 7.42 -20.72
C ASP A 22 13.70 6.93 -20.43
N ARG A 23 13.04 7.50 -19.42
CA ARG A 23 11.70 7.08 -18.98
C ARG A 23 10.75 8.26 -18.90
N ILE A 24 9.52 8.03 -19.37
CA ILE A 24 8.42 8.97 -19.17
C ILE A 24 7.80 8.77 -17.78
N THR A 25 7.31 9.86 -17.17
CA THR A 25 6.49 9.77 -15.96
C THR A 25 5.17 9.08 -16.31
N THR A 26 4.77 8.07 -15.53
CA THR A 26 3.52 7.34 -15.73
C THR A 26 2.31 8.27 -15.64
N ILE A 27 1.49 8.31 -16.68
CA ILE A 27 0.25 9.09 -16.73
C ILE A 27 -0.92 8.15 -17.06
N LYS A 28 -2.00 8.28 -16.28
CA LYS A 28 -3.25 7.53 -16.46
C LYS A 28 -4.37 8.50 -16.81
N THR A 29 -4.65 8.67 -18.09
CA THR A 29 -5.68 9.59 -18.59
C THR A 29 -7.01 8.84 -18.70
N ARG A 30 -8.04 9.31 -18.00
CA ARG A 30 -9.41 8.77 -18.08
C ARG A 30 -10.30 9.73 -18.86
N VAL A 31 -10.95 9.26 -19.91
CA VAL A 31 -11.95 10.03 -20.66
C VAL A 31 -13.33 9.64 -20.17
N ILE A 32 -14.09 10.64 -19.73
CA ILE A 32 -15.42 10.46 -19.15
C ILE A 32 -16.41 11.25 -20.00
N GLY A 33 -17.53 10.63 -20.36
CA GLY A 33 -18.65 11.29 -21.06
C GLY A 33 -19.98 10.75 -20.55
N ASN A 34 -20.98 11.62 -20.38
CA ASN A 34 -22.28 11.28 -19.79
C ASN A 34 -22.17 10.48 -18.47
N ASN A 35 -21.24 10.89 -17.59
CA ASN A 35 -20.92 10.21 -16.32
C ASN A 35 -20.47 8.74 -16.48
N GLN A 36 -20.00 8.32 -17.65
CA GLN A 36 -19.44 7.00 -17.90
C GLN A 36 -17.98 7.07 -18.32
N HIS A 37 -17.18 6.12 -17.84
CA HIS A 37 -15.81 5.92 -18.31
C HIS A 37 -15.83 5.38 -19.74
N LEU A 38 -15.39 6.20 -20.70
CA LEU A 38 -15.39 5.84 -22.12
C LEU A 38 -14.12 5.09 -22.50
N LEU A 39 -12.96 5.61 -22.10
CA LEU A 39 -11.67 5.00 -22.38
C LEU A 39 -10.60 5.44 -21.37
N ARG A 40 -9.54 4.65 -21.29
CA ARG A 40 -8.35 4.91 -20.49
C ARG A 40 -7.12 4.88 -21.39
N ILE A 41 -6.27 5.91 -21.31
CA ILE A 41 -5.00 6.01 -22.02
C ILE A 41 -3.90 5.98 -20.96
N ASP A 42 -3.04 4.99 -21.07
CA ASP A 42 -1.94 4.75 -20.14
C ASP A 42 -0.63 5.06 -20.87
N GLU A 43 0.09 6.08 -20.42
CA GLU A 43 1.43 6.42 -20.89
C GLU A 43 2.42 5.95 -19.84
N GLU A 44 3.11 4.83 -20.07
CA GLU A 44 3.96 4.20 -19.07
C GLU A 44 5.12 3.41 -19.67
N VAL A 45 6.18 3.23 -18.87
CA VAL A 45 7.30 2.32 -19.14
C VAL A 45 7.27 1.22 -18.09
N LEU A 46 7.27 -0.04 -18.53
CA LEU A 46 7.17 -1.21 -17.65
C LEU A 46 8.51 -1.91 -17.41
N SER A 47 9.53 -1.64 -18.23
CA SER A 47 10.86 -2.19 -18.03
C SER A 47 11.46 -1.68 -16.73
N ASP A 48 12.39 -2.44 -16.15
CA ASP A 48 13.15 -2.01 -14.98
C ASP A 48 13.99 -0.76 -15.28
N ILE A 49 14.31 -0.01 -14.23
CA ILE A 49 15.25 1.12 -14.29
C ILE A 49 16.68 0.60 -14.54
N SER A 50 17.58 1.48 -14.99
CA SER A 50 18.98 1.11 -15.22
C SER A 50 19.72 0.85 -13.90
N ALA A 51 20.85 0.14 -13.94
CA ALA A 51 21.65 -0.12 -12.74
C ALA A 51 22.19 1.18 -12.09
N GLU A 52 22.45 2.20 -12.91
CA GLU A 52 22.85 3.54 -12.46
C GLU A 52 21.69 4.25 -11.76
N GLU A 53 20.48 4.19 -12.32
CA GLU A 53 19.26 4.75 -11.72
C GLU A 53 18.90 4.04 -10.40
N GLU A 54 19.07 2.70 -10.33
CA GLU A 54 18.90 1.95 -9.09
C GLU A 54 19.82 2.47 -7.99
N GLN A 55 21.11 2.63 -8.31
CA GLN A 55 22.11 3.09 -7.36
C GLN A 55 21.81 4.52 -6.89
N GLU A 56 21.48 5.42 -7.81
CA GLU A 56 21.10 6.79 -7.48
C GLU A 56 19.86 6.84 -6.57
N PHE A 57 18.84 6.02 -6.87
CA PHE A 57 17.63 5.94 -6.07
C PHE A 57 17.89 5.39 -4.67
N ILE A 58 18.65 4.30 -4.55
CA ILE A 58 19.02 3.71 -3.25
C ILE A 58 19.81 4.72 -2.40
N GLU A 59 20.78 5.42 -3.00
CA GLU A 59 21.55 6.45 -2.29
C GLU A 59 20.69 7.63 -1.85
N ARG A 60 19.73 8.05 -2.69
CA ARG A 60 18.77 9.09 -2.33
C ARG A 60 17.92 8.68 -1.14
N VAL A 61 17.33 7.48 -1.19
CA VAL A 61 16.52 6.95 -0.09
C VAL A 61 17.35 6.85 1.19
N ARG A 62 18.58 6.32 1.11
CA ARG A 62 19.51 6.28 2.26
C ARG A 62 19.73 7.66 2.88
N SER A 63 19.98 8.69 2.06
CA SER A 63 20.19 10.04 2.57
C SER A 63 18.96 10.64 3.26
N LEU A 64 17.75 10.28 2.80
CA LEU A 64 16.50 10.71 3.42
C LEU A 64 16.23 9.96 4.73
N MET A 65 16.60 8.67 4.81
CA MET A 65 16.51 7.90 6.05
C MET A 65 17.42 8.45 7.16
N ASP A 66 18.48 9.18 6.82
CA ASP A 66 19.35 9.83 7.80
C ASP A 66 18.72 11.12 8.38
N THR A 67 17.51 11.48 7.92
CA THR A 67 16.64 12.51 8.52
C THR A 67 15.61 11.87 9.47
N ASN A 68 14.65 12.64 9.99
CA ASN A 68 13.57 12.11 10.85
C ASN A 68 12.47 11.45 10.00
N VAL A 69 12.65 10.17 9.65
CA VAL A 69 11.62 9.34 9.00
C VAL A 69 11.05 8.35 10.00
N ASP A 70 9.74 8.42 10.23
CA ASP A 70 9.04 7.53 11.19
C ASP A 70 8.64 6.17 10.59
N ALA A 71 8.44 6.09 9.27
CA ALA A 71 8.08 4.86 8.56
C ALA A 71 8.30 5.02 7.03
N ILE A 72 8.39 3.89 6.32
CA ILE A 72 8.54 3.82 4.86
C ILE A 72 7.44 2.97 4.25
N ILE A 73 6.84 3.46 3.17
CA ILE A 73 5.88 2.71 2.35
C ILE A 73 6.56 2.29 1.04
N LEU A 74 6.61 0.99 0.76
CA LEU A 74 6.94 0.45 -0.56
C LEU A 74 5.63 0.16 -1.30
N GLU A 75 5.24 1.09 -2.15
CA GLU A 75 4.03 1.01 -2.97
C GLU A 75 4.39 0.47 -4.36
N ASP A 76 4.14 -0.83 -4.59
CA ASP A 76 4.47 -1.46 -5.86
C ASP A 76 3.33 -1.35 -6.86
N TYR A 77 3.67 -0.88 -8.06
CA TYR A 77 2.74 -0.82 -9.20
C TYR A 77 3.22 -1.66 -10.38
N ASN A 78 4.29 -2.46 -10.24
CA ASN A 78 5.02 -3.14 -11.31
C ASN A 78 5.34 -2.19 -12.48
N LYS A 79 5.99 -1.05 -12.16
CA LYS A 79 6.43 -0.02 -13.14
C LYS A 79 7.95 0.11 -13.25
N GLY A 80 8.68 -0.92 -12.79
CA GLY A 80 10.12 -1.06 -12.97
C GLY A 80 11.02 -0.29 -12.00
N LEU A 81 10.48 0.48 -11.04
CA LEU A 81 11.28 1.15 -10.01
C LEU A 81 11.71 0.18 -8.89
N LEU A 82 10.77 -0.60 -8.37
CA LEU A 82 11.01 -1.56 -7.30
C LEU A 82 11.53 -2.87 -7.89
N THR A 83 12.80 -2.86 -8.30
CA THR A 83 13.52 -4.09 -8.68
C THR A 83 13.86 -4.88 -7.41
N PRO A 84 14.15 -6.20 -7.51
CA PRO A 84 14.58 -6.98 -6.35
C PRO A 84 15.75 -6.33 -5.58
N LYS A 85 16.72 -5.75 -6.31
CA LYS A 85 17.86 -5.07 -5.71
C LYS A 85 17.46 -3.81 -4.95
N VAL A 86 16.57 -2.99 -5.50
CA VAL A 86 16.05 -1.79 -4.81
C VAL A 86 15.26 -2.19 -3.56
N ILE A 87 14.37 -3.19 -3.67
CA ILE A 87 13.56 -3.71 -2.57
C ILE A 87 14.45 -4.20 -1.42
N GLU A 88 15.37 -5.11 -1.71
CA GLU A 88 16.28 -5.70 -0.71
C GLU A 88 17.14 -4.62 -0.05
N SER A 89 17.69 -3.68 -0.82
CA SER A 89 18.54 -2.61 -0.30
C SER A 89 17.79 -1.68 0.65
N ILE A 90 16.58 -1.24 0.27
CA ILE A 90 15.78 -0.33 1.09
C ILE A 90 15.33 -1.03 2.38
N ILE A 91 14.86 -2.27 2.30
CA ILE A 91 14.43 -3.02 3.49
C ILE A 91 15.61 -3.26 4.43
N SER A 92 16.79 -3.65 3.92
CA SER A 92 17.99 -3.82 4.75
C SER A 92 18.36 -2.53 5.48
N LEU A 93 18.42 -1.40 4.76
CA LEU A 93 18.77 -0.09 5.34
C LEU A 93 17.76 0.39 6.38
N ALA A 94 16.46 0.13 6.16
CA ALA A 94 15.39 0.47 7.08
C ALA A 94 15.46 -0.39 8.35
N ASN A 95 15.68 -1.70 8.21
CA ASN A 95 15.81 -2.62 9.32
C ASN A 95 17.04 -2.31 10.20
N GLU A 96 18.18 -1.95 9.61
CA GLU A 96 19.36 -1.48 10.34
C GLU A 96 19.06 -0.24 11.21
N ARG A 97 18.18 0.64 10.71
CA ARG A 97 17.76 1.88 11.41
C ARG A 97 16.52 1.70 12.28
N GLN A 98 15.95 0.49 12.32
CA GLN A 98 14.68 0.20 13.01
C GLN A 98 13.51 1.08 12.52
N ILE A 99 13.52 1.45 11.23
CA ILE A 99 12.43 2.19 10.59
C ILE A 99 11.39 1.17 10.08
N PRO A 100 10.13 1.24 10.51
CA PRO A 100 9.07 0.36 10.01
C PRO A 100 8.91 0.44 8.49
N VAL A 101 8.85 -0.71 7.83
CA VAL A 101 8.57 -0.82 6.39
C VAL A 101 7.22 -1.48 6.18
N THR A 102 6.36 -0.79 5.45
CA THR A 102 5.03 -1.28 5.06
C THR A 102 4.96 -1.44 3.56
N VAL A 103 4.28 -2.48 3.05
CA VAL A 103 4.29 -2.82 1.62
C VAL A 103 2.88 -2.98 1.10
N ASP A 104 2.57 -2.34 -0.03
CA ASP A 104 1.46 -2.72 -0.91
C ASP A 104 2.04 -3.44 -2.14
N PRO A 105 1.92 -4.78 -2.21
CA PRO A 105 2.66 -5.58 -3.18
C PRO A 105 1.93 -5.67 -4.52
N LYS A 106 2.68 -6.10 -5.53
CA LYS A 106 2.13 -6.61 -6.79
C LYS A 106 2.82 -7.90 -7.20
N LYS A 107 2.38 -8.45 -8.33
CA LYS A 107 2.64 -9.83 -8.74
C LYS A 107 4.12 -10.14 -8.93
N ASP A 108 4.86 -9.31 -9.68
CA ASP A 108 6.18 -9.77 -10.17
C ASP A 108 7.25 -9.83 -9.06
N ASN A 109 7.09 -9.05 -7.99
CA ASN A 109 8.03 -8.98 -6.86
C ASN A 109 7.41 -9.45 -5.54
N PHE A 110 6.29 -10.17 -5.59
CA PHE A 110 5.47 -10.46 -4.41
C PHE A 110 6.27 -11.05 -3.23
N PHE A 111 7.25 -11.92 -3.51
CA PHE A 111 8.11 -12.55 -2.51
C PHE A 111 9.50 -11.90 -2.30
N ALA A 112 9.75 -10.74 -2.91
CA ALA A 112 10.99 -9.98 -2.70
C ALA A 112 10.97 -9.19 -1.38
N TYR A 113 9.78 -8.87 -0.86
CA TYR A 113 9.55 -8.02 0.31
C TYR A 113 9.74 -8.75 1.66
N LYS A 114 10.94 -9.30 1.90
CA LYS A 114 11.22 -10.09 3.11
C LYS A 114 11.56 -9.23 4.32
N ASN A 115 11.24 -9.69 5.53
CA ASN A 115 11.54 -9.04 6.81
C ASN A 115 10.94 -7.63 6.94
N VAL A 116 9.75 -7.40 6.38
CA VAL A 116 9.04 -6.12 6.48
C VAL A 116 8.15 -6.06 7.72
N THR A 117 7.81 -4.87 8.18
CA THR A 117 6.95 -4.70 9.36
C THR A 117 5.50 -5.02 9.04
N LEU A 118 4.96 -4.51 7.93
CA LEU A 118 3.58 -4.78 7.51
C LEU A 118 3.51 -5.11 6.03
N PHE A 119 2.89 -6.24 5.70
CA PHE A 119 2.65 -6.65 4.31
C PHE A 119 1.16 -6.66 4.01
N LYS A 120 0.73 -5.87 3.01
CA LYS A 120 -0.69 -5.62 2.71
C LYS A 120 -1.15 -6.13 1.34
N PRO A 121 -1.30 -7.45 1.12
CA PRO A 121 -1.91 -7.94 -0.11
C PRO A 121 -3.43 -7.77 -0.07
N ASN A 122 -4.07 -7.71 -1.23
CA ASN A 122 -5.49 -8.04 -1.33
C ASN A 122 -5.70 -9.57 -1.47
N LEU A 123 -6.95 -10.02 -1.35
CA LEU A 123 -7.28 -11.45 -1.46
C LEU A 123 -6.82 -12.07 -2.80
N LYS A 124 -6.86 -11.32 -3.90
CA LYS A 124 -6.42 -11.82 -5.21
C LYS A 124 -4.89 -11.99 -5.26
N GLU A 125 -4.15 -11.00 -4.76
CA GLU A 125 -2.70 -11.04 -4.67
C GLU A 125 -2.23 -12.17 -3.75
N LEU A 126 -2.89 -12.38 -2.61
CA LEU A 126 -2.63 -13.53 -1.73
C LEU A 126 -2.82 -14.86 -2.48
N LYS A 127 -3.96 -15.04 -3.15
CA LYS A 127 -4.29 -16.24 -3.94
C LYS A 127 -3.24 -16.55 -5.00
N GLU A 128 -2.87 -15.53 -5.77
CA GLU A 128 -1.90 -15.65 -6.85
C GLU A 128 -0.50 -15.91 -6.30
N GLY A 129 -0.11 -15.23 -5.21
CA GLY A 129 1.18 -15.41 -4.55
C GLY A 129 1.37 -16.83 -4.02
N VAL A 130 0.43 -17.35 -3.23
CA VAL A 130 0.55 -18.71 -2.64
C VAL A 130 0.08 -19.84 -3.58
N GLY A 131 -0.34 -19.52 -4.80
CA GLY A 131 -0.78 -20.53 -5.77
C GLY A 131 -2.12 -21.21 -5.43
N ARG A 132 -2.96 -20.60 -4.60
CA ARG A 132 -4.27 -21.12 -4.17
C ARG A 132 -5.43 -20.42 -4.89
N SER A 133 -5.63 -20.72 -6.18
CA SER A 133 -6.63 -20.04 -7.03
C SER A 133 -8.09 -20.20 -6.57
N THR A 134 -8.41 -21.31 -5.88
CA THR A 134 -9.75 -21.64 -5.38
C THR A 134 -10.00 -21.20 -3.94
N LEU A 135 -9.06 -20.47 -3.33
CA LEU A 135 -9.21 -19.99 -1.96
C LEU A 135 -10.48 -19.14 -1.82
N ASP A 136 -11.21 -19.30 -0.74
CA ASP A 136 -12.36 -18.46 -0.41
C ASP A 136 -12.18 -17.94 1.02
N VAL A 137 -12.51 -16.68 1.24
CA VAL A 137 -12.40 -16.06 2.57
C VAL A 137 -13.39 -16.67 3.58
N THR A 138 -14.48 -17.26 3.08
CA THR A 138 -15.48 -17.96 3.90
C THR A 138 -14.94 -19.28 4.47
N ASP A 139 -13.96 -19.90 3.81
CA ASP A 139 -13.20 -21.01 4.39
C ASP A 139 -12.02 -20.46 5.19
N ARG A 140 -12.31 -20.12 6.45
CA ARG A 140 -11.32 -19.49 7.34
C ARG A 140 -10.07 -20.35 7.54
N ASN A 141 -10.21 -21.68 7.59
CA ASN A 141 -9.06 -22.55 7.80
C ASN A 141 -8.13 -22.50 6.58
N ALA A 142 -8.69 -22.67 5.37
CA ALA A 142 -7.89 -22.59 4.16
C ALA A 142 -7.27 -21.20 3.96
N PHE A 143 -7.99 -20.14 4.32
CA PHE A 143 -7.50 -18.76 4.28
C PHE A 143 -6.35 -18.51 5.26
N GLU A 144 -6.48 -18.94 6.51
CA GLU A 144 -5.42 -18.77 7.51
C GLU A 144 -4.18 -19.61 7.19
N GLU A 145 -4.34 -20.79 6.59
CA GLU A 145 -3.22 -21.55 6.04
C GLU A 145 -2.49 -20.79 4.92
N ALA A 146 -3.23 -20.15 4.02
CA ALA A 146 -2.63 -19.34 2.95
C ALA A 146 -1.85 -18.14 3.52
N VAL A 147 -2.38 -17.49 4.57
CA VAL A 147 -1.66 -16.45 5.30
C VAL A 147 -0.39 -17.01 5.95
N HIS A 148 -0.46 -18.19 6.55
CA HIS A 148 0.71 -18.81 7.17
C HIS A 148 1.80 -19.17 6.14
N GLU A 149 1.41 -19.68 4.96
CA GLU A 149 2.32 -19.95 3.83
C GLU A 149 3.00 -18.68 3.31
N LEU A 150 2.28 -17.55 3.33
CA LEU A 150 2.82 -16.24 2.98
C LEU A 150 3.86 -15.78 4.01
N GLU A 151 3.50 -15.79 5.28
CA GLU A 151 4.37 -15.37 6.39
C GLU A 151 5.64 -16.22 6.46
N ALA A 152 5.55 -17.53 6.21
CA ALA A 152 6.71 -18.42 6.17
C ALA A 152 7.72 -18.07 5.06
N GLN A 153 7.28 -17.40 3.99
CA GLN A 153 8.16 -16.99 2.89
C GLN A 153 8.71 -15.57 3.06
N LEU A 154 7.92 -14.68 3.65
CA LEU A 154 8.25 -13.26 3.79
C LEU A 154 8.88 -12.91 5.13
N ASP A 155 8.60 -13.64 6.19
CA ASP A 155 9.00 -13.30 7.56
C ASP A 155 8.58 -11.87 7.97
N ASN A 156 7.37 -11.46 7.56
CA ASN A 156 6.81 -10.16 7.91
C ASN A 156 6.19 -10.18 9.32
N GLN A 157 6.24 -9.05 10.03
CA GLN A 157 5.72 -8.99 11.41
C GLN A 157 4.19 -8.91 11.47
N ILE A 158 3.59 -8.16 10.53
CA ILE A 158 2.14 -7.94 10.45
C ILE A 158 1.67 -8.28 9.04
N THR A 159 0.65 -9.11 8.94
CA THR A 159 -0.07 -9.39 7.68
C THR A 159 -1.42 -8.67 7.72
N LEU A 160 -1.68 -7.78 6.76
CA LEU A 160 -2.97 -7.06 6.64
C LEU A 160 -3.61 -7.36 5.28
N VAL A 161 -4.59 -8.25 5.24
CA VAL A 161 -5.24 -8.67 3.98
C VAL A 161 -6.54 -7.92 3.79
N THR A 162 -6.65 -7.13 2.71
CA THR A 162 -7.93 -6.50 2.35
C THR A 162 -8.83 -7.50 1.64
N LEU A 163 -10.08 -7.63 2.12
CA LEU A 163 -11.05 -8.65 1.72
C LEU A 163 -12.28 -8.05 1.03
N SER A 164 -12.14 -6.84 0.46
CA SER A 164 -13.22 -6.13 -0.23
C SER A 164 -14.46 -5.97 0.67
N GLU A 165 -15.64 -6.44 0.24
CA GLU A 165 -16.90 -6.38 0.98
C GLU A 165 -16.86 -7.15 2.32
N HIS A 166 -15.91 -8.06 2.51
CA HIS A 166 -15.73 -8.79 3.76
C HIS A 166 -14.88 -8.01 4.78
N GLY A 167 -14.33 -6.85 4.41
CA GLY A 167 -13.55 -5.97 5.27
C GLY A 167 -12.06 -6.26 5.22
N VAL A 168 -11.42 -6.44 6.37
CA VAL A 168 -9.98 -6.66 6.48
C VAL A 168 -9.67 -7.76 7.50
N PHE A 169 -8.62 -8.53 7.21
CA PHE A 169 -8.00 -9.44 8.16
C PHE A 169 -6.64 -8.87 8.56
N VAL A 170 -6.31 -8.91 9.85
CA VAL A 170 -4.98 -8.54 10.35
C VAL A 170 -4.45 -9.62 11.27
N LYS A 171 -3.15 -9.89 11.20
CA LYS A 171 -2.46 -10.82 12.08
C LYS A 171 -1.07 -10.30 12.46
N ARG A 172 -0.70 -10.52 13.73
CA ARG A 172 0.66 -10.38 14.26
C ARG A 172 0.89 -11.47 15.31
N ASP A 173 1.97 -12.23 15.16
CA ASP A 173 2.26 -13.38 16.02
C ASP A 173 1.06 -14.36 16.11
N GLN A 174 0.49 -14.52 17.31
CA GLN A 174 -0.70 -15.34 17.57
C GLN A 174 -2.01 -14.54 17.55
N GLY A 175 -1.94 -13.21 17.56
CA GLY A 175 -3.10 -12.33 17.52
C GLY A 175 -3.61 -12.16 16.10
N LYS A 176 -4.93 -12.37 15.89
CA LYS A 176 -5.59 -12.18 14.59
C LYS A 176 -6.97 -11.59 14.77
N HIS A 177 -7.36 -10.69 13.87
CA HIS A 177 -8.65 -10.02 13.90
C HIS A 177 -9.27 -10.01 12.50
N TYR A 178 -10.59 -10.21 12.47
CA TYR A 178 -11.42 -10.02 11.28
C TYR A 178 -12.31 -8.82 11.53
N ILE A 179 -12.05 -7.75 10.79
CA ILE A 179 -12.83 -6.52 10.88
C ILE A 179 -13.78 -6.48 9.70
N PRO A 180 -15.12 -6.47 9.93
CA PRO A 180 -16.08 -6.39 8.84
C PRO A 180 -15.97 -5.04 8.12
N ALA A 181 -16.29 -5.02 6.82
CA ALA A 181 -16.43 -3.75 6.10
C ALA A 181 -17.54 -2.91 6.74
N HIS A 182 -17.29 -1.61 6.89
CA HIS A 182 -18.36 -0.69 7.26
C HIS A 182 -19.33 -0.56 6.09
N ILE A 183 -20.64 -0.64 6.36
CA ILE A 183 -21.66 -0.44 5.33
C ILE A 183 -21.62 1.03 4.88
N ARG A 184 -21.30 1.23 3.59
CA ARG A 184 -21.10 2.56 2.97
C ARG A 184 -21.72 2.58 1.57
N ASN A 185 -22.01 3.78 1.06
CA ASN A 185 -22.52 3.96 -0.30
C ASN A 185 -21.35 4.05 -1.29
N ILE A 186 -20.97 2.93 -1.87
CA ILE A 186 -19.80 2.85 -2.76
C ILE A 186 -20.10 3.50 -4.11
N ALA A 187 -19.32 4.53 -4.45
CA ALA A 187 -19.35 5.22 -5.74
C ALA A 187 -18.20 4.78 -6.67
N ASP A 188 -16.98 4.65 -6.15
CA ASP A 188 -15.77 4.28 -6.90
C ASP A 188 -14.77 3.64 -5.94
N VAL A 189 -14.10 2.56 -6.31
CA VAL A 189 -13.11 1.86 -5.45
C VAL A 189 -11.67 2.28 -5.74
N SER A 190 -11.47 3.25 -6.64
CA SER A 190 -10.16 3.73 -7.06
C SER A 190 -9.38 4.38 -5.90
N GLY A 191 -8.19 3.86 -5.58
CA GLY A 191 -7.30 4.41 -4.55
C GLY A 191 -7.64 4.01 -3.11
N ALA A 192 -8.61 3.10 -2.92
CA ALA A 192 -8.92 2.55 -1.60
C ALA A 192 -7.72 1.80 -0.99
N GLY A 193 -6.99 1.01 -1.81
CA GLY A 193 -5.79 0.29 -1.38
C GLY A 193 -4.70 1.23 -0.85
N ASP A 194 -4.37 2.25 -1.63
CA ASP A 194 -3.41 3.32 -1.29
C ASP A 194 -3.80 4.02 0.02
N THR A 195 -5.11 4.26 0.22
CA THR A 195 -5.62 4.86 1.45
C THR A 195 -5.43 3.92 2.65
N VAL A 196 -5.75 2.64 2.48
CA VAL A 196 -5.60 1.63 3.52
C VAL A 196 -4.14 1.51 3.95
N ILE A 197 -3.18 1.39 3.02
CA ILE A 197 -1.76 1.30 3.40
C ILE A 197 -1.27 2.60 4.04
N ALA A 198 -1.58 3.77 3.47
CA ALA A 198 -1.15 5.04 4.03
C ALA A 198 -1.64 5.26 5.47
N VAL A 199 -2.91 4.94 5.74
CA VAL A 199 -3.50 5.07 7.07
C VAL A 199 -2.99 3.97 8.03
N ALA A 200 -2.80 2.74 7.55
CA ALA A 200 -2.20 1.68 8.34
C ALA A 200 -0.78 2.03 8.77
N THR A 201 0.04 2.55 7.86
CA THR A 201 1.41 3.02 8.14
C THR A 201 1.41 4.17 9.13
N LEU A 202 0.49 5.14 9.00
CA LEU A 202 0.35 6.23 9.96
C LEU A 202 0.01 5.72 11.37
N CYS A 203 -0.95 4.79 11.47
CA CYS A 203 -1.34 4.20 12.76
C CYS A 203 -0.20 3.37 13.37
N LEU A 204 0.54 2.63 12.54
CA LEU A 204 1.72 1.87 12.94
C LEU A 204 2.82 2.80 13.48
N ALA A 205 3.13 3.89 12.77
CA ALA A 205 4.10 4.89 13.21
C ALA A 205 3.68 5.59 14.50
N ALA A 206 2.38 5.74 14.74
CA ALA A 206 1.81 6.26 15.98
C ALA A 206 1.76 5.22 17.13
N GLY A 207 2.19 3.98 16.90
CA GLY A 207 2.29 2.93 17.93
C GLY A 207 0.95 2.30 18.31
N LEU A 208 -0.04 2.31 17.41
CA LEU A 208 -1.34 1.67 17.67
C LEU A 208 -1.24 0.14 17.64
N GLU A 209 -2.13 -0.51 18.38
CA GLU A 209 -2.33 -1.97 18.32
C GLU A 209 -2.92 -2.41 16.97
N ILE A 210 -2.63 -3.65 16.56
CA ILE A 210 -2.96 -4.16 15.21
C ILE A 210 -4.46 -4.12 14.88
N GLU A 211 -5.31 -4.31 15.89
CA GLU A 211 -6.77 -4.24 15.74
C GLU A 211 -7.20 -2.82 15.35
N HIS A 212 -6.71 -1.80 16.07
CA HIS A 212 -6.98 -0.40 15.77
C HIS A 212 -6.38 0.03 14.42
N ILE A 213 -5.19 -0.47 14.07
CA ILE A 213 -4.60 -0.25 12.74
C ILE A 213 -5.56 -0.76 11.66
N ALA A 214 -6.06 -1.99 11.79
CA ALA A 214 -6.96 -2.59 10.81
C ALA A 214 -8.32 -1.90 10.75
N ASP A 215 -8.91 -1.57 11.89
CA ASP A 215 -10.18 -0.85 12.00
C ASP A 215 -10.12 0.51 11.29
N ILE A 216 -9.13 1.33 11.64
CA ILE A 216 -9.00 2.69 11.10
C ILE A 216 -8.64 2.65 9.62
N ALA A 217 -7.76 1.72 9.20
CA ALA A 217 -7.42 1.56 7.80
C ALA A 217 -8.62 1.10 6.96
N ASN A 218 -9.40 0.11 7.44
CA ASN A 218 -10.62 -0.36 6.78
C ASN A 218 -11.70 0.74 6.68
N LEU A 219 -11.89 1.51 7.76
CA LEU A 219 -12.77 2.67 7.75
C LEU A 219 -12.34 3.69 6.69
N SER A 220 -11.05 4.01 6.63
CA SER A 220 -10.53 4.99 5.68
C SER A 220 -10.69 4.57 4.23
N GLY A 221 -10.43 3.29 3.91
CA GLY A 221 -10.66 2.72 2.59
C GLY A 221 -12.14 2.78 2.20
N GLY A 222 -13.05 2.50 3.13
CA GLY A 222 -14.50 2.61 2.89
C GLY A 222 -14.96 4.05 2.66
N LEU A 223 -14.41 5.03 3.38
CA LEU A 223 -14.80 6.44 3.25
C LEU A 223 -14.40 7.06 1.92
N VAL A 224 -13.19 6.75 1.42
CA VAL A 224 -12.76 7.27 0.11
C VAL A 224 -13.56 6.65 -1.03
N CYS A 225 -14.14 5.46 -0.83
CA CYS A 225 -15.00 4.83 -1.82
C CYS A 225 -16.35 5.54 -2.05
N GLU A 226 -16.77 6.45 -1.17
CA GLU A 226 -18.05 7.16 -1.28
C GLU A 226 -18.01 8.33 -2.29
N VAL A 227 -16.83 8.65 -2.81
CA VAL A 227 -16.60 9.75 -3.75
C VAL A 227 -16.03 9.20 -5.05
N SER A 228 -16.38 9.82 -6.18
CA SER A 228 -15.84 9.42 -7.48
C SER A 228 -14.40 9.92 -7.66
N GLY A 229 -13.54 9.04 -8.19
CA GLY A 229 -12.13 9.32 -8.46
C GLY A 229 -11.21 9.08 -7.26
N VAL A 230 -9.92 9.33 -7.48
CA VAL A 230 -8.89 9.17 -6.44
C VAL A 230 -8.87 10.41 -5.57
N VAL A 231 -9.43 10.31 -4.36
CA VAL A 231 -9.48 11.39 -3.38
C VAL A 231 -8.68 11.03 -2.13
N PRO A 232 -7.93 11.98 -1.54
CA PRO A 232 -7.28 11.73 -0.26
C PRO A 232 -8.33 11.67 0.86
N ILE A 233 -8.05 10.88 1.89
CA ILE A 233 -8.85 10.90 3.11
C ILE A 233 -8.62 12.21 3.88
N GLU A 234 -9.71 12.86 4.29
CA GLU A 234 -9.66 14.10 5.07
C GLU A 234 -9.52 13.80 6.58
N ALA A 235 -8.49 14.35 7.22
CA ALA A 235 -8.16 14.04 8.61
C ALA A 235 -9.31 14.32 9.60
N ASN A 236 -10.03 15.44 9.40
CA ASN A 236 -11.16 15.79 10.25
C ASN A 236 -12.36 14.86 10.06
N LEU A 237 -12.60 14.40 8.83
CA LEU A 237 -13.65 13.43 8.54
C LEU A 237 -13.32 12.10 9.20
N LEU A 238 -12.09 11.62 9.02
CA LEU A 238 -11.62 10.36 9.61
C LEU A 238 -11.75 10.40 11.13
N ARG A 239 -11.24 11.43 11.80
CA ARG A 239 -11.38 11.59 13.27
C ARG A 239 -12.83 11.57 13.74
N LYS A 240 -13.72 12.25 13.02
CA LYS A 240 -15.15 12.30 13.36
C LYS A 240 -15.80 10.92 13.24
N GLU A 241 -15.49 10.17 12.19
CA GLU A 241 -16.05 8.82 12.00
C GLU A 241 -15.44 7.81 12.98
N ILE A 242 -14.15 7.91 13.31
CA ILE A 242 -13.50 7.13 14.38
C ILE A 242 -14.23 7.34 15.72
N ALA A 243 -14.42 8.60 16.13
CA ALA A 243 -15.09 8.93 17.39
C ALA A 243 -16.55 8.46 17.42
N LYS A 244 -17.26 8.54 16.28
CA LYS A 244 -18.64 8.08 16.15
C LYS A 244 -18.76 6.56 16.28
N LEU A 245 -17.80 5.82 15.74
CA LEU A 245 -17.75 4.36 15.77
C LEU A 245 -17.05 3.80 17.02
N GLN A 246 -16.53 4.68 17.89
CA GLN A 246 -15.78 4.31 19.10
C GLN A 246 -14.60 3.38 18.80
N LEU A 247 -13.91 3.63 17.69
CA LEU A 247 -12.68 2.95 17.32
C LEU A 247 -11.52 3.66 18.02
N ALA A 248 -10.66 2.91 18.73
CA ALA A 248 -9.46 3.39 19.44
C ALA A 248 -9.70 4.45 20.56
#